data_AF-A0A3B8RVU7-F1
#
_entry.id   AF-A0A3B8RVU7-F1
#
_cell.length_a   1.000
_cell.length_b   1.000
_cell.length_c   1.000
_cell.angle_alpha   90.00
_cell.angle_beta   90.00
_cell.angle_gamma   90.00
#
_symmetry.space_group_name_H-M   'P 1'
#
loop_
_entity.id
_entity.type
_entity.pdbx_description
1 polymer ?
#
loop_
_entity_poly.entity_id
_entity_poly.type
_entity_poly.pdbx_seq_one_letter_code
_entity_poly.pdbx_strand_id
1 'polypeptide(L)'
;TSGPLSLTITGLEAGSDSAIGRGDQNALLSGYTNHTNQQIYARKLDGTQDFGTFDWMAKKGSKVWAFNYITSGEAHVGLFNITPVLYVLEMSNITNSTIINKVELMINATK
;
A
#
# COMPACT_ATOMS: atom_id res chain seq x y z
N THR A 1 -16.37 -27.09 -27.14
CA THR A 1 -15.10 -26.61 -26.58
C THR A 1 -15.41 -25.43 -25.66
N SER A 2 -15.34 -25.60 -24.33
CA SER A 2 -15.42 -24.44 -23.43
C SER A 2 -14.04 -23.79 -23.40
N GLY A 3 -13.93 -22.58 -23.96
CA GLY A 3 -12.71 -21.78 -23.83
C GLY A 3 -12.44 -21.41 -22.36
N PRO A 4 -11.20 -21.07 -22.01
CA PRO A 4 -10.87 -20.62 -20.67
C PRO A 4 -11.73 -19.41 -20.29
N LEU A 5 -12.27 -19.42 -19.08
CA LEU A 5 -13.00 -18.29 -18.51
C LEU A 5 -12.02 -17.13 -18.32
N SER A 6 -12.12 -16.09 -19.17
CA SER A 6 -11.34 -14.87 -19.02
C SER A 6 -12.19 -13.84 -18.28
N LEU A 7 -11.84 -13.58 -17.01
CA LEU A 7 -12.47 -12.55 -16.20
C LEU A 7 -11.62 -11.28 -16.29
N THR A 8 -12.11 -10.28 -17.03
CA THR A 8 -11.48 -8.96 -17.11
C THR A 8 -12.17 -8.03 -16.10
N ILE A 9 -11.51 -7.74 -14.98
CA ILE A 9 -11.98 -6.74 -14.03
C ILE A 9 -11.43 -5.38 -14.47
N THR A 10 -12.31 -4.49 -14.97
CA THR A 10 -11.97 -3.10 -15.28
C THR A 10 -12.22 -2.21 -14.05
N GLY A 11 -11.37 -1.22 -13.81
CA GLY A 11 -11.52 -0.28 -12.67
C GLY A 11 -10.90 -0.72 -11.34
N LEU A 12 -10.00 -1.72 -11.38
CA LEU A 12 -9.35 -2.27 -10.19
C LEU A 12 -8.51 -1.22 -9.44
N GLU A 13 -7.79 -0.35 -10.16
CA GLU A 13 -6.86 0.63 -9.57
C GLU A 13 -7.55 1.78 -8.84
N ALA A 14 -8.54 2.43 -9.47
CA ALA A 14 -9.32 3.46 -8.80
C ALA A 14 -10.11 2.91 -7.60
N GLY A 15 -10.52 1.62 -7.70
CA GLY A 15 -11.16 0.89 -6.61
C GLY A 15 -10.20 0.55 -5.48
N SER A 16 -8.97 0.17 -5.78
CA SER A 16 -7.95 -0.18 -4.80
C SER A 16 -7.45 1.04 -4.03
N ASP A 17 -7.21 2.17 -4.69
CA ASP A 17 -6.79 3.40 -4.01
C ASP A 17 -7.84 3.89 -3.02
N SER A 18 -9.10 3.89 -3.45
CA SER A 18 -10.24 4.24 -2.59
C SER A 18 -10.36 3.28 -1.40
N ALA A 19 -10.05 2.00 -1.61
CA ALA A 19 -10.06 0.97 -0.57
C ALA A 19 -8.90 1.14 0.42
N ILE A 20 -7.69 1.48 -0.06
CA ILE A 20 -6.54 1.81 0.79
C ILE A 20 -6.86 3.02 1.66
N GLY A 21 -7.31 4.12 1.05
CA GLY A 21 -7.66 5.33 1.78
C GLY A 21 -8.78 5.14 2.80
N ARG A 22 -9.72 4.22 2.54
CA ARG A 22 -10.73 3.83 3.53
C ARG A 22 -10.12 3.09 4.73
N GLY A 23 -9.22 2.14 4.47
CA GLY A 23 -8.49 1.41 5.53
C GLY A 23 -7.69 2.36 6.44
N ASP A 24 -7.01 3.34 5.85
CA ASP A 24 -6.29 4.39 6.60
C ASP A 24 -7.23 5.19 7.49
N GLN A 25 -8.35 5.64 6.94
CA GLN A 25 -9.33 6.43 7.66
C GLN A 25 -9.89 5.67 8.86
N ASN A 26 -10.20 4.37 8.70
CA ASN A 26 -10.66 3.52 9.78
C ASN A 26 -9.61 3.39 10.90
N ALA A 27 -8.34 3.19 10.53
CA ALA A 27 -7.29 2.86 11.50
C ALA A 27 -6.71 4.10 12.22
N LEU A 28 -6.54 5.21 11.50
CA LEU A 28 -5.86 6.41 12.01
C LEU A 28 -6.81 7.45 12.59
N LEU A 29 -8.08 7.46 12.13
CA LEU A 29 -9.18 8.36 12.49
C LEU A 29 -8.92 9.86 12.23
N SER A 30 -7.83 10.41 12.75
CA SER A 30 -7.42 11.81 12.59
C SER A 30 -5.91 12.01 12.82
N GLY A 31 -5.41 13.21 12.47
CA GLY A 31 -4.03 13.62 12.72
C GLY A 31 -2.98 12.94 11.84
N TYR A 32 -3.39 12.48 10.66
CA TYR A 32 -2.51 11.87 9.66
C TYR A 32 -2.62 12.63 8.33
N THR A 33 -1.60 12.50 7.49
CA THR A 33 -1.58 13.07 6.14
C THR A 33 -1.47 11.95 5.12
N ASN A 34 -2.23 12.06 4.03
CA ASN A 34 -2.14 11.15 2.91
C ASN A 34 -1.46 11.81 1.73
N HIS A 35 -0.73 11.00 0.98
CA HIS A 35 -0.11 11.38 -0.27
C HIS A 35 -0.32 10.23 -1.26
N THR A 36 -0.62 10.56 -2.51
CA THR A 36 -0.75 9.58 -3.59
C THR A 36 0.44 9.66 -4.52
N ASN A 37 0.76 8.54 -5.19
CA ASN A 37 1.81 8.44 -6.21
C ASN A 37 3.17 9.01 -5.74
N GLN A 38 3.60 8.60 -4.55
CA GLN A 38 4.82 9.12 -3.93
C GLN A 38 6.01 8.21 -4.18
N GLN A 39 7.14 8.81 -4.53
CA GLN A 39 8.41 8.11 -4.48
C GLN A 39 9.01 8.23 -3.08
N ILE A 40 9.30 7.09 -2.45
CA ILE A 40 9.90 7.02 -1.12
C ILE A 40 11.33 6.52 -1.26
N TYR A 41 12.26 7.21 -0.61
CA TYR A 41 13.67 6.84 -0.50
C TYR A 41 13.97 6.49 0.96
N ALA A 42 14.15 5.21 1.25
CA ALA A 42 14.49 4.70 2.56
C ALA A 42 16.01 4.58 2.69
N ARG A 43 16.62 5.46 3.50
CA ARG A 43 18.05 5.43 3.76
C ARG A 43 18.37 4.61 5.01
N LYS A 44 19.20 3.59 4.87
CA LYS A 44 19.69 2.75 5.98
C LYS A 44 20.86 3.43 6.69
N LEU A 45 21.18 2.94 7.90
CA LEU A 45 22.26 3.48 8.74
C LEU A 45 23.65 3.39 8.08
N ASP A 46 23.86 2.39 7.22
CA ASP A 46 25.08 2.22 6.43
C ASP A 46 25.16 3.18 5.22
N GLY A 47 24.15 4.03 5.04
CA GLY A 47 24.08 5.01 3.96
C GLY A 47 23.51 4.47 2.65
N THR A 48 23.23 3.16 2.55
CA THR A 48 22.53 2.59 1.40
C THR A 48 21.08 3.09 1.33
N GLN A 49 20.52 3.09 0.12
CA GLN A 49 19.15 3.55 -0.13
C GLN A 49 18.39 2.46 -0.87
N ASP A 50 17.21 2.16 -0.37
CA ASP A 50 16.18 1.52 -1.16
C ASP A 50 15.17 2.59 -1.58
N PHE A 51 14.55 2.44 -2.74
CA PHE A 51 13.51 3.36 -3.18
C PHE A 51 12.38 2.63 -3.89
N GLY A 52 11.21 3.26 -3.89
CA GLY A 52 10.02 2.76 -4.57
C GLY A 52 9.02 3.85 -4.83
N THR A 53 8.18 3.63 -5.84
CA THR A 53 6.97 4.43 -6.04
C THR A 53 5.81 3.70 -5.39
N PHE A 54 5.01 4.45 -4.64
CA PHE A 54 3.87 3.97 -3.90
C PHE A 54 2.60 4.68 -4.33
N ASP A 55 1.54 3.91 -4.60
CA ASP A 55 0.21 4.42 -4.97
C ASP A 55 -0.34 5.31 -3.86
N TRP A 56 -0.12 4.89 -2.61
CA TRP A 56 -0.61 5.57 -1.43
C TRP A 56 0.39 5.57 -0.29
N MET A 57 0.46 6.70 0.42
CA MET A 57 1.25 6.84 1.63
C MET A 57 0.45 7.59 2.70
N ALA A 58 0.37 7.01 3.89
CA ALA A 58 -0.15 7.65 5.09
C ALA A 58 0.99 7.95 6.07
N LYS A 59 0.98 9.13 6.66
CA LYS A 59 1.95 9.53 7.68
C LYS A 59 1.25 10.03 8.94
N LYS A 60 1.65 9.50 10.10
CA LYS A 60 1.23 9.97 11.42
C LYS A 60 2.41 10.02 12.38
N GLY A 61 2.78 11.23 12.82
CA GLY A 61 3.97 11.44 13.64
C GLY A 61 5.24 10.98 12.91
N SER A 62 6.00 10.08 13.53
CA SER A 62 7.20 9.47 12.96
C SER A 62 6.93 8.21 12.14
N LYS A 63 5.68 7.76 12.01
CA LYS A 63 5.34 6.53 11.28
C LYS A 63 4.81 6.86 9.89
N VAL A 64 5.24 6.05 8.93
CA VAL A 64 4.85 6.09 7.53
C VAL A 64 4.39 4.69 7.13
N TRP A 65 3.22 4.63 6.52
CA TRP A 65 2.71 3.43 5.85
C TRP A 65 2.63 3.71 4.36
N ALA A 66 3.25 2.86 3.58
CA ALA A 66 3.28 2.95 2.13
C ALA A 66 2.63 1.71 1.54
N PHE A 67 1.72 1.92 0.59
CA PHE A 67 0.87 0.88 0.03
C PHE A 67 1.01 0.86 -1.48
N ASN A 68 1.04 -0.36 -2.02
CA ASN A 68 0.91 -0.60 -3.45
C ASN A 68 -0.16 -1.65 -3.71
N TYR A 69 -0.97 -1.41 -4.74
CA TYR A 69 -1.81 -2.41 -5.35
C TYR A 69 -1.28 -2.76 -6.74
N ILE A 70 -0.44 -3.79 -6.78
CA ILE A 70 0.27 -4.23 -7.98
C ILE A 70 -0.72 -4.82 -8.99
N THR A 71 -0.79 -4.23 -10.18
CA THR A 71 -1.54 -4.77 -11.31
C THR A 71 -0.64 -5.41 -12.37
N SER A 72 -1.24 -5.85 -13.48
CA SER A 72 -0.55 -6.66 -14.48
C SER A 72 0.58 -5.88 -15.15
N GLY A 73 1.83 -6.32 -14.92
CA GLY A 73 3.03 -5.74 -15.51
C GLY A 73 3.84 -4.90 -14.52
N GLU A 74 3.34 -4.69 -13.32
CA GLU A 74 4.05 -4.01 -12.25
C GLU A 74 4.86 -4.99 -11.40
N ALA A 75 5.97 -4.50 -10.85
CA ALA A 75 6.82 -5.26 -9.95
C ALA A 75 6.64 -4.75 -8.53
N HIS A 76 6.65 -5.69 -7.58
CA HIS A 76 6.83 -5.39 -6.17
C HIS A 76 8.12 -4.57 -5.98
N VAL A 77 8.03 -3.48 -5.21
CA VAL A 77 9.18 -2.72 -4.75
C VAL A 77 10.00 -3.58 -3.78
N GLY A 78 9.36 -4.50 -3.04
CA GLY A 78 10.06 -5.47 -2.19
C GLY A 78 10.72 -4.85 -0.95
N LEU A 79 10.28 -3.67 -0.53
CA LEU A 79 10.79 -3.00 0.67
C LEU A 79 10.15 -3.65 1.90
N PHE A 80 10.82 -4.60 2.54
CA PHE A 80 10.27 -5.22 3.75
C PHE A 80 10.58 -4.36 4.97
N ASN A 81 9.56 -3.70 5.55
CA ASN A 81 9.58 -2.98 6.85
C ASN A 81 10.97 -2.51 7.30
N ILE A 82 11.58 -1.65 6.48
CA ILE A 82 13.03 -1.35 6.56
C ILE A 82 13.41 -0.77 7.93
N THR A 83 12.46 -0.15 8.62
CA THR A 83 12.61 0.45 9.96
C THR A 83 11.26 0.46 10.70
N PRO A 84 11.21 0.66 12.05
CA PRO A 84 9.96 0.90 12.78
C PRO A 84 9.24 2.21 12.40
N VAL A 85 9.81 2.95 11.44
CA VAL A 85 9.37 4.26 10.90
C VAL A 85 8.65 4.08 9.56
N LEU A 86 9.05 3.11 8.72
CA LEU A 86 8.46 2.86 7.40
C LEU A 86 7.95 1.43 7.30
N TYR A 87 6.64 1.31 7.16
CA TYR A 87 5.93 0.06 6.94
C TYR A 87 5.43 0.01 5.50
N VAL A 88 5.65 -1.11 4.82
CA VAL A 88 5.26 -1.27 3.42
C VAL A 88 4.34 -2.48 3.27
N LEU A 89 3.22 -2.29 2.58
CA LEU A 89 2.28 -3.36 2.24
C LEU A 89 1.98 -3.32 0.76
N GLU A 90 2.37 -4.39 0.08
CA GLU A 90 2.09 -4.59 -1.34
C GLU A 90 1.04 -5.69 -1.49
N MET A 91 0.04 -5.41 -2.32
CA MET A 91 -1.13 -6.26 -2.51
C MET A 91 -1.36 -6.47 -4.00
N SER A 92 -1.95 -7.61 -4.37
CA SER A 92 -2.34 -7.88 -5.74
C SER A 92 -3.45 -8.93 -5.75
N ASN A 93 -4.28 -8.93 -6.80
CA ASN A 93 -5.30 -9.96 -7.03
C ASN A 93 -6.22 -10.23 -5.83
N ILE A 94 -6.57 -9.18 -5.07
CA ILE A 94 -7.51 -9.25 -3.94
C ILE A 94 -8.63 -8.23 -4.08
N THR A 95 -9.77 -8.49 -3.43
CA THR A 95 -10.94 -7.61 -3.45
C THR A 95 -10.74 -6.34 -2.63
N ASN A 96 -11.49 -5.29 -2.95
CA ASN A 96 -11.48 -4.03 -2.20
C ASN A 96 -11.77 -4.22 -0.70
N SER A 97 -12.70 -5.11 -0.34
CA SER A 97 -12.96 -5.44 1.07
C SER A 97 -11.75 -6.06 1.77
N THR A 98 -10.98 -6.89 1.06
CA THR A 98 -9.75 -7.49 1.58
C THR A 98 -8.64 -6.44 1.70
N ILE A 99 -8.56 -5.50 0.77
CA ILE A 99 -7.63 -4.36 0.82
C ILE A 99 -7.88 -3.53 2.09
N ILE A 100 -9.14 -3.11 2.32
CA ILE A 100 -9.52 -2.32 3.50
C ILE A 100 -9.07 -3.03 4.78
N ASN A 101 -9.43 -4.32 4.91
CA ASN A 101 -9.10 -5.10 6.11
C ASN A 101 -7.58 -5.25 6.32
N LYS A 102 -6.80 -5.47 5.25
CA LYS A 102 -5.35 -5.63 5.35
C LYS A 102 -4.65 -4.34 5.74
N VAL A 103 -5.06 -3.22 5.15
CA VAL A 103 -4.53 -1.88 5.48
C VAL A 103 -4.85 -1.55 6.93
N GLU A 104 -6.10 -1.75 7.35
CA GLU A 104 -6.51 -1.48 8.73
C GLU A 104 -5.76 -2.34 9.74
N LEU A 105 -5.63 -3.64 9.49
CA LEU A 105 -4.88 -4.57 10.35
C LEU A 105 -3.41 -4.15 10.48
N MET A 106 -2.76 -3.83 9.36
CA MET A 106 -1.35 -3.45 9.34
C MET A 106 -1.11 -2.19 10.17
N ILE A 107 -1.90 -1.14 9.95
CA ILE A 107 -1.78 0.11 10.69
C ILE A 107 -2.05 -0.12 12.17
N ASN A 108 -3.12 -0.82 12.52
CA ASN A 108 -3.46 -1.07 13.92
C ASN A 108 -2.38 -1.86 14.66
N ALA A 109 -1.68 -2.76 13.98
CA ALA A 109 -0.58 -3.53 14.56
C ALA A 109 0.72 -2.71 14.73
N THR A 110 0.84 -1.55 14.08
CA THR A 110 2.12 -0.82 13.95
C THR A 110 2.05 0.67 14.31
N LYS A 111 0.87 1.24 14.56
CA LYS A 111 0.64 2.66 14.91
C LYS A 111 1.16 3.08 16.28
#